data_AF-A0A522UVH9-F1
#
_entry.id   AF-A0A522UVH9-F1
#
_cell.length_a   1.000
_cell.length_b   1.000
_cell.length_c   1.000
_cell.angle_alpha   90.00
_cell.angle_beta   90.00
_cell.angle_gamma   90.00
#
_symmetry.space_group_name_H-M   'P 1'
#
loop_
_entity.id
_entity.type
_entity.pdbx_description
1 polymer ?
#
loop_
_entity_poly.entity_id
_entity_poly.type
_entity_poly.pdbx_seq_one_letter_code
_entity_poly.pdbx_strand_id
1 'polypeptide(L)'
;MQRMKQRPQKRKPSKYDTFVEHPRYGRYPKITGLDPDRSSPHVFIHWNASDPEEVTEAVRSVLGWRPSFPDTGRRRVPGTAIAADTAAQQLATVAVTHYYDVERKCRDCGQMFIFFAVEQKHWYETLRFPLEADCVRCPLCRKKEHFLARRRAEYERLLKSASFS
;
A
#
# COMPACT_ATOMS: atom_id res chain seq x y z
N MET A 1 -8.98 50.27 -5.56
CA MET A 1 -9.15 49.22 -4.53
C MET A 1 -8.06 48.16 -4.73
N GLN A 2 -7.01 48.15 -3.90
CA GLN A 2 -5.91 47.18 -4.01
C GLN A 2 -6.33 45.84 -3.38
N ARG A 3 -6.36 44.76 -4.19
CA ARG A 3 -6.55 43.39 -3.69
C ARG A 3 -5.31 42.98 -2.88
N MET A 4 -5.44 42.90 -1.56
CA MET A 4 -4.44 42.28 -0.70
C MET A 4 -4.29 40.81 -1.08
N LYS A 5 -3.15 40.43 -1.67
CA LYS A 5 -2.79 39.03 -1.90
C LYS A 5 -2.49 38.39 -0.56
N GLN A 6 -3.39 37.53 -0.07
CA GLN A 6 -3.14 36.74 1.12
C GLN A 6 -1.87 35.88 0.90
N ARG A 7 -0.90 36.04 1.79
CA ARG A 7 0.32 35.20 1.82
C ARG A 7 -0.10 33.75 2.07
N PRO A 8 0.33 32.78 1.23
CA PRO A 8 0.03 31.38 1.49
C PRO A 8 0.67 30.97 2.82
N GLN A 9 -0.15 30.51 3.76
CA GLN A 9 0.35 29.99 5.02
C GLN A 9 1.23 28.77 4.75
N LYS A 10 2.45 28.77 5.32
CA LYS A 10 3.36 27.63 5.23
C LYS A 10 2.70 26.45 5.96
N ARG A 11 2.44 25.35 5.22
CA ARG A 11 1.94 24.11 5.81
C ARG A 11 2.94 23.57 6.81
N LYS A 12 2.45 23.07 7.95
CA LYS A 12 3.27 22.36 8.93
C LYS A 12 3.83 21.08 8.30
N PRO A 13 5.08 20.72 8.59
CA PRO A 13 5.66 19.48 8.09
C PRO A 13 4.88 18.28 8.62
N SER A 14 4.60 17.34 7.74
CA SER A 14 3.91 16.08 8.03
C SER A 14 4.93 14.94 8.12
N LYS A 15 4.62 13.87 8.88
CA LYS A 15 5.45 12.66 8.87
C LYS A 15 5.62 12.07 7.46
N TYR A 16 4.64 12.28 6.57
CA TYR A 16 4.72 11.79 5.20
C TYR A 16 5.75 12.54 4.35
N ASP A 17 6.28 13.68 4.79
CA ASP A 17 7.31 14.40 4.06
C ASP A 17 8.60 13.57 3.90
N THR A 18 8.84 12.59 4.77
CA THR A 18 9.98 11.66 4.69
C THR A 18 9.69 10.38 3.90
N PHE A 19 8.44 10.17 3.46
CA PHE A 19 8.06 8.97 2.72
C PHE A 19 8.53 9.06 1.26
N VAL A 20 8.79 7.90 0.66
CA VAL A 20 9.08 7.79 -0.76
C VAL A 20 7.88 8.28 -1.56
N GLU A 21 8.14 9.21 -2.46
CA GLU A 21 7.13 9.75 -3.38
C GLU A 21 6.77 8.72 -4.45
N HIS A 22 5.48 8.40 -4.54
CA HIS A 22 4.97 7.50 -5.56
C HIS A 22 4.80 8.26 -6.89
N PRO A 23 5.39 7.79 -8.01
CA PRO A 23 5.36 8.51 -9.29
C PRO A 23 3.96 8.88 -9.80
N ARG A 24 2.95 8.05 -9.49
CA ARG A 24 1.55 8.25 -9.90
C ARG A 24 0.67 8.91 -8.84
N TYR A 25 0.91 8.66 -7.55
CA TYR A 25 -0.05 8.99 -6.49
C TYR A 25 0.48 10.08 -5.56
N GLY A 26 1.76 10.45 -5.68
CA GLY A 26 2.42 11.41 -4.82
C GLY A 26 2.87 10.78 -3.50
N ARG A 27 3.05 11.62 -2.48
CA ARG A 27 3.65 11.23 -1.19
C ARG A 27 2.65 11.10 -0.04
N TYR A 28 1.50 11.76 -0.16
CA TYR A 28 0.54 11.88 0.93
C TYR A 28 -0.63 10.93 0.75
N PRO A 29 -1.20 10.41 1.86
CA PRO A 29 -2.39 9.58 1.79
C PRO A 29 -3.55 10.28 1.07
N LYS A 30 -4.39 9.49 0.42
CA LYS A 30 -5.60 9.92 -0.29
C LYS A 30 -6.79 9.84 0.65
N ILE A 31 -7.03 10.93 1.37
CA ILE A 31 -8.18 11.05 2.25
C ILE A 31 -9.46 11.03 1.41
N THR A 32 -10.31 10.05 1.66
CA THR A 32 -11.65 9.90 1.05
C THR A 32 -12.76 10.23 2.05
N GLY A 33 -12.44 10.22 3.35
CA GLY A 33 -13.41 10.32 4.42
C GLY A 33 -14.16 9.01 4.71
N LEU A 34 -13.88 7.96 3.96
CA LEU A 34 -14.48 6.64 4.15
C LEU A 34 -13.63 5.80 5.11
N ASP A 35 -14.29 5.26 6.13
CA ASP A 35 -13.71 4.28 7.06
C ASP A 35 -14.82 3.27 7.44
N PRO A 36 -14.99 2.18 6.68
CA PRO A 36 -16.05 1.21 6.93
C PRO A 36 -15.94 0.58 8.32
N ASP A 37 -17.10 0.33 8.94
CA ASP A 37 -17.20 -0.33 10.23
C ASP A 37 -16.72 -1.78 10.11
N ARG A 38 -15.56 -2.07 10.73
CA ARG A 38 -14.92 -3.38 10.70
C ARG A 38 -15.61 -4.42 11.56
N SER A 39 -16.54 -4.01 12.43
CA SER A 39 -17.38 -4.95 13.17
C SER A 39 -18.52 -5.52 12.32
N SER A 40 -18.79 -4.91 11.16
CA SER A 40 -19.78 -5.38 10.22
C SER A 40 -19.34 -6.69 9.53
N PRO A 41 -20.20 -7.72 9.46
CA PRO A 41 -19.90 -8.98 8.77
C PRO A 41 -19.78 -8.82 7.24
N HIS A 42 -20.11 -7.64 6.70
CA HIS A 42 -20.02 -7.34 5.28
C HIS A 42 -18.76 -6.53 4.91
N VAL A 43 -17.92 -6.21 5.89
CA VAL A 43 -16.69 -5.43 5.68
C VAL A 43 -15.48 -6.34 5.82
N PHE A 44 -14.95 -6.73 4.67
CA PHE A 44 -13.70 -7.48 4.57
C PHE A 44 -12.60 -6.55 4.08
N ILE A 45 -11.62 -6.32 4.94
CA ILE A 45 -10.40 -5.57 4.58
C ILE A 45 -9.28 -6.55 4.30
N HIS A 46 -8.39 -6.16 3.41
CA HIS A 46 -7.23 -6.98 3.08
C HIS A 46 -6.29 -7.13 4.29
N TRP A 47 -5.71 -8.33 4.48
CA TRP A 47 -4.82 -8.65 5.61
C TRP A 47 -3.61 -7.71 5.72
N ASN A 48 -3.15 -7.16 4.59
CA ASN A 48 -2.10 -6.15 4.53
C ASN A 48 -2.42 -4.86 5.32
N ALA A 49 -3.69 -4.57 5.59
CA ALA A 49 -4.18 -3.38 6.28
C ALA A 49 -4.60 -3.68 7.73
N SER A 50 -4.37 -4.90 8.21
CA SER A 50 -4.54 -5.23 9.62
C SER A 50 -3.38 -4.65 10.44
N ASP A 51 -3.69 -3.88 11.47
CA ASP A 51 -2.69 -3.29 12.37
C ASP A 51 -2.52 -4.20 13.62
N PRO A 52 -1.31 -4.71 13.91
CA PRO A 52 -1.05 -5.47 15.13
C PRO A 52 -1.39 -4.71 16.42
N GLU A 53 -1.27 -3.38 16.44
CA GLU A 53 -1.59 -2.57 17.62
C GLU A 53 -3.09 -2.61 17.94
N GLU A 54 -3.95 -2.65 16.92
CA GLU A 54 -5.41 -2.80 17.10
C GLU A 54 -5.76 -4.16 17.70
N VAL A 55 -5.07 -5.22 17.26
CA VAL A 55 -5.25 -6.57 17.83
C VAL A 55 -4.79 -6.60 19.28
N THR A 56 -3.62 -6.01 19.58
CA THR A 56 -3.12 -5.92 20.96
C THR A 56 -4.09 -5.16 21.85
N GLU A 57 -4.65 -4.05 21.40
CA GLU A 57 -5.61 -3.27 22.19
C GLU A 57 -6.93 -4.01 22.38
N ALA A 58 -7.44 -4.71 21.36
CA ALA A 58 -8.64 -5.54 21.49
C ALA A 58 -8.45 -6.70 22.48
N VAL A 59 -7.30 -7.39 22.42
CA VAL A 59 -6.99 -8.47 23.37
C VAL A 59 -6.85 -7.91 24.79
N ARG A 60 -6.21 -6.75 24.93
CA ARG A 60 -6.09 -6.06 26.21
C ARG A 60 -7.45 -5.67 26.78
N SER A 61 -8.36 -5.14 25.97
CA SER A 61 -9.69 -4.71 26.45
C SER A 61 -10.57 -5.89 26.88
N VAL A 62 -10.41 -7.05 26.25
CA VAL A 62 -11.23 -8.24 26.55
C VAL A 62 -10.62 -9.09 27.66
N LEU A 63 -9.30 -9.31 27.63
CA LEU A 63 -8.62 -10.30 28.48
C LEU A 63 -7.68 -9.66 29.51
N GLY A 64 -7.48 -8.34 29.49
CA GLY A 64 -6.49 -7.66 30.35
C GLY A 64 -5.03 -8.00 30.03
N TRP A 65 -4.80 -8.88 29.04
CA TRP A 65 -3.49 -9.32 28.60
C TRP A 65 -3.02 -8.49 27.41
N ARG A 66 -1.77 -8.03 27.45
CA ARG A 66 -1.18 -7.27 26.35
C ARG A 66 -0.17 -8.14 25.59
N PRO A 67 -0.59 -8.84 24.52
CA PRO A 67 0.33 -9.63 23.71
C PRO A 67 1.36 -8.72 23.03
N SER A 68 2.60 -9.19 23.01
CA SER A 68 3.67 -8.60 22.20
C SER A 68 3.74 -9.33 20.86
N PHE A 69 3.30 -8.67 19.80
CA PHE A 69 3.47 -9.17 18.43
C PHE A 69 4.69 -8.48 17.78
N PRO A 70 5.43 -9.19 16.91
CA PRO A 70 6.50 -8.55 16.15
C PRO A 70 5.94 -7.42 15.28
N ASP A 71 6.63 -6.28 15.25
CA ASP A 71 6.26 -5.16 14.39
C ASP A 71 6.35 -5.61 12.92
N THR A 72 5.21 -5.67 12.26
CA THR A 72 5.14 -6.04 10.84
C THR A 72 5.59 -4.89 9.92
N GLY A 73 5.73 -3.67 10.46
CA GLY A 73 6.08 -2.47 9.70
C GLY A 73 4.95 -1.99 8.78
N ARG A 74 3.70 -2.35 9.11
CA ARG A 74 2.49 -2.11 8.31
C ARG A 74 1.46 -1.38 9.16
N ARG A 75 1.01 -0.22 8.72
CA ARG A 75 -0.06 0.52 9.39
C ARG A 75 -1.06 1.03 8.39
N ARG A 76 -2.34 0.80 8.67
CA ARG A 76 -3.44 1.36 7.89
C ARG A 76 -3.54 2.87 8.15
N VAL A 77 -3.86 3.65 7.12
CA VAL A 77 -4.18 5.07 7.28
C VAL A 77 -5.70 5.25 7.33
N PRO A 78 -6.30 5.62 8.48
CA PRO A 78 -7.74 5.83 8.61
C PRO A 78 -8.28 6.88 7.64
N GLY A 79 -9.55 6.75 7.25
CA GLY A 79 -10.23 7.70 6.35
C GLY A 79 -9.72 7.73 4.90
N THR A 80 -8.93 6.73 4.49
CA THR A 80 -8.40 6.58 3.10
C THR A 80 -9.06 5.44 2.33
N ALA A 81 -10.11 4.84 2.89
CA ALA A 81 -10.68 3.64 2.31
C ALA A 81 -11.31 3.94 0.93
N ILE A 82 -11.26 2.97 0.03
CA ILE A 82 -12.05 2.95 -1.20
C ILE A 82 -12.76 1.60 -1.34
N ALA A 83 -13.94 1.62 -1.94
CA ALA A 83 -14.67 0.40 -2.26
C ALA A 83 -13.97 -0.38 -3.39
N ALA A 84 -13.86 -1.69 -3.19
CA ALA A 84 -13.43 -2.64 -4.18
C ALA A 84 -14.59 -3.09 -5.07
N ASP A 85 -14.27 -3.50 -6.30
CA ASP A 85 -15.16 -4.30 -7.13
C ASP A 85 -14.81 -5.78 -6.93
N THR A 86 -15.61 -6.47 -6.13
CA THR A 86 -15.37 -7.87 -5.78
C THR A 86 -15.55 -8.80 -6.97
N ALA A 87 -16.35 -8.43 -7.98
CA ALA A 87 -16.51 -9.22 -9.20
C ALA A 87 -15.26 -9.12 -10.09
N ALA A 88 -14.52 -8.01 -10.00
CA ALA A 88 -13.27 -7.80 -10.71
C ALA A 88 -12.06 -8.46 -10.04
N GLN A 89 -12.20 -9.07 -8.85
CA GLN A 89 -11.12 -9.78 -8.16
C GLN A 89 -10.93 -11.21 -8.68
N GLN A 90 -9.72 -11.75 -8.55
CA GLN A 90 -9.52 -13.20 -8.70
C GLN A 90 -10.33 -13.95 -7.63
N LEU A 91 -10.71 -15.19 -7.96
CA LEU A 91 -11.48 -16.03 -7.03
C LEU A 91 -10.68 -16.23 -5.74
N ALA A 92 -11.29 -15.85 -4.62
CA ALA A 92 -10.73 -16.00 -3.29
C ALA A 92 -11.82 -16.50 -2.33
N THR A 93 -11.43 -17.13 -1.23
CA THR A 93 -12.36 -17.61 -0.20
C THR A 93 -13.19 -16.47 0.39
N VAL A 94 -12.56 -15.30 0.56
CA VAL A 94 -13.21 -14.08 1.06
C VAL A 94 -12.75 -12.93 0.17
N ALA A 95 -13.68 -12.31 -0.53
CA ALA A 95 -13.40 -11.14 -1.35
C ALA A 95 -13.08 -9.93 -0.47
N VAL A 96 -12.14 -9.09 -0.89
CA VAL A 96 -11.83 -7.85 -0.19
C VAL A 96 -12.84 -6.80 -0.63
N THR A 97 -13.58 -6.22 0.32
CA THR A 97 -14.60 -5.21 0.03
C THR A 97 -14.04 -3.79 -0.02
N HIS A 98 -12.96 -3.53 0.70
CA HIS A 98 -12.38 -2.20 0.82
C HIS A 98 -10.85 -2.25 0.89
N TYR A 99 -10.21 -1.31 0.21
CA TYR A 99 -8.76 -1.08 0.27
C TYR A 99 -8.47 0.21 1.02
N TYR A 100 -7.34 0.27 1.73
CA TYR A 100 -6.86 1.45 2.45
C TYR A 100 -5.49 1.86 1.95
N ASP A 101 -5.09 3.11 2.15
CA ASP A 101 -3.67 3.44 2.10
C ASP A 101 -2.96 2.77 3.27
N VAL A 102 -1.86 2.09 2.98
CA VAL A 102 -1.09 1.36 3.99
C VAL A 102 0.35 1.86 4.00
N GLU A 103 0.79 2.32 5.16
CA GLU A 103 2.19 2.65 5.44
C GLU A 103 3.01 1.36 5.46
N ARG A 104 4.14 1.37 4.75
CA ARG A 104 5.03 0.23 4.57
C ARG A 104 6.48 0.66 4.70
N LYS A 105 7.32 -0.24 5.20
CA LYS A 105 8.77 -0.14 5.11
C LYS A 105 9.29 -0.95 3.92
N CYS A 106 10.09 -0.32 3.05
CA CYS A 106 10.69 -1.01 1.91
C CYS A 106 11.72 -2.04 2.37
N ARG A 107 11.60 -3.29 1.91
CA ARG A 107 12.56 -4.37 2.22
C ARG A 107 13.98 -4.07 1.71
N ASP A 108 14.12 -3.36 0.60
CA ASP A 108 15.41 -3.16 -0.05
C ASP A 108 16.14 -1.89 0.44
N CYS A 109 15.45 -0.75 0.48
CA CYS A 109 16.08 0.53 0.86
C CYS A 109 15.73 0.99 2.28
N GLY A 110 14.85 0.28 3.00
CA GLY A 110 14.43 0.62 4.36
C GLY A 110 13.55 1.87 4.49
N GLN A 111 13.33 2.63 3.41
CA GLN A 111 12.52 3.84 3.44
C GLN A 111 11.03 3.52 3.58
N MET A 112 10.31 4.42 4.26
CA MET A 112 8.86 4.35 4.38
C MET A 112 8.19 4.75 3.07
N PHE A 113 7.10 4.08 2.71
CA PHE A 113 6.29 4.42 1.54
C PHE A 113 4.82 4.06 1.80
N ILE A 114 3.93 4.54 0.94
CA ILE A 114 2.50 4.20 1.00
C ILE A 114 2.20 3.20 -0.11
N PHE A 115 1.59 2.07 0.24
CA PHE A 115 0.88 1.23 -0.71
C PHE A 115 -0.55 1.74 -0.81
N PHE A 116 -0.84 2.48 -1.87
CA PHE A 116 -2.09 3.23 -1.97
C PHE A 116 -3.29 2.31 -2.18
N ALA A 117 -4.45 2.69 -1.67
CA ALA A 117 -5.71 1.98 -1.87
C ALA A 117 -6.03 1.84 -3.37
N VAL A 118 -5.84 2.93 -4.11
CA VAL A 118 -6.00 2.96 -5.57
C VAL A 118 -4.97 2.10 -6.31
N GLU A 119 -3.79 1.93 -5.72
CA GLU A 119 -2.77 1.02 -6.27
C GLU A 119 -3.17 -0.43 -6.07
N GLN A 120 -3.64 -0.78 -4.88
CA GLN A 120 -4.18 -2.10 -4.55
C GLN A 120 -5.33 -2.48 -5.48
N LYS A 121 -6.30 -1.56 -5.64
CA LYS A 121 -7.42 -1.76 -6.57
C LYS A 121 -6.93 -2.12 -7.97
N HIS A 122 -5.97 -1.37 -8.50
CA HIS A 122 -5.39 -1.67 -9.82
C HIS A 122 -4.68 -3.04 -9.86
N TRP A 123 -3.92 -3.41 -8.82
CA TRP A 123 -3.22 -4.69 -8.76
C TRP A 123 -4.19 -5.88 -8.78
N TYR A 124 -5.20 -5.85 -7.91
CA TYR A 124 -6.06 -7.00 -7.69
C TYR A 124 -7.19 -7.10 -8.72
N GLU A 125 -7.71 -5.96 -9.20
CA GLU A 125 -8.85 -5.93 -10.12
C GLU A 125 -8.43 -5.85 -11.58
N THR A 126 -7.44 -5.00 -11.92
CA THR A 126 -7.00 -4.81 -13.31
C THR A 126 -5.91 -5.79 -13.71
N LEU A 127 -4.82 -5.87 -12.91
CA LEU A 127 -3.70 -6.76 -13.19
C LEU A 127 -3.98 -8.21 -12.77
N ARG A 128 -5.09 -8.41 -12.03
CA ARG A 128 -5.57 -9.72 -11.57
C ARG A 128 -4.49 -10.47 -10.79
N PHE A 129 -3.71 -9.74 -9.97
CA PHE A 129 -2.83 -10.40 -9.00
C PHE A 129 -3.67 -11.11 -7.93
N PRO A 130 -3.17 -12.23 -7.37
CA PRO A 130 -3.83 -12.88 -6.24
C PRO A 130 -3.95 -11.93 -5.05
N LEU A 131 -5.01 -12.05 -4.25
CA LEU A 131 -5.20 -11.24 -3.04
C LEU A 131 -4.15 -11.56 -1.96
N GLU A 132 -3.34 -12.59 -2.14
CA GLU A 132 -2.21 -12.89 -1.27
C GLU A 132 -0.96 -12.09 -1.67
N ALA A 133 -0.95 -11.44 -2.84
CA ALA A 133 0.19 -10.66 -3.30
C ALA A 133 0.41 -9.42 -2.42
N ASP A 134 1.67 -9.20 -2.02
CA ASP A 134 2.05 -8.12 -1.11
C ASP A 134 3.05 -7.13 -1.75
N CYS A 135 2.88 -5.84 -1.43
CA CYS A 135 3.75 -4.76 -1.82
C CYS A 135 4.83 -4.53 -0.73
N VAL A 136 5.96 -5.23 -0.88
CA VAL A 136 7.09 -5.21 0.10
C VAL A 136 8.24 -4.27 -0.28
N ARG A 137 8.19 -3.67 -1.48
CA ARG A 137 9.20 -2.73 -1.99
C ARG A 137 8.57 -1.42 -2.38
N CYS A 138 9.25 -0.30 -2.19
CA CYS A 138 8.76 1.01 -2.63
C CYS A 138 8.74 1.14 -4.16
N PRO A 139 8.02 2.13 -4.73
CA PRO A 139 7.86 2.28 -6.18
C PRO A 139 9.18 2.44 -6.94
N LEU A 140 10.16 3.12 -6.32
CA LEU A 140 11.48 3.31 -6.90
C LEU A 140 12.27 1.99 -6.97
N CYS A 141 12.25 1.20 -5.88
CA CYS A 141 12.89 -0.12 -5.84
C CYS A 141 12.22 -1.10 -6.82
N ARG A 142 10.88 -1.12 -6.89
CA ARG A 142 10.15 -1.95 -7.89
C ARG A 142 10.54 -1.58 -9.31
N LYS A 143 10.61 -0.28 -9.63
CA LYS A 143 11.04 0.19 -10.96
C LYS A 143 12.48 -0.24 -11.29
N LYS A 144 13.38 -0.16 -10.31
CA LYS A 144 14.78 -0.61 -10.46
C LYS A 144 14.84 -2.12 -10.70
N GLU A 145 14.12 -2.92 -9.93
CA GLU A 145 14.05 -4.38 -10.07
C GLU A 145 13.51 -4.77 -11.46
N HIS A 146 12.41 -4.16 -11.91
CA HIS A 146 11.89 -4.38 -13.25
C HIS A 146 12.85 -3.95 -14.37
N PHE A 147 13.65 -2.90 -14.16
CA PHE A 147 14.68 -2.52 -15.13
C PHE A 147 15.79 -3.57 -15.22
N LEU A 148 16.31 -4.02 -14.08
CA LEU A 148 17.36 -5.04 -14.02
C LEU A 148 16.90 -6.38 -14.58
N ALA A 149 15.68 -6.82 -14.24
CA ALA A 149 15.10 -8.05 -14.77
C ALA A 149 14.96 -8.01 -16.30
N ARG A 150 14.49 -6.89 -16.86
CA ARG A 150 14.40 -6.71 -18.32
C ARG A 150 15.77 -6.74 -18.99
N ARG A 151 16.77 -6.05 -18.43
CA ARG A 151 18.14 -6.07 -18.96
C ARG A 151 18.72 -7.48 -18.94
N ARG A 152 18.52 -8.23 -17.85
CA ARG A 152 18.98 -9.62 -17.73
C ARG A 152 18.35 -10.52 -18.79
N ALA A 153 17.03 -10.45 -18.98
CA ALA A 153 16.34 -11.22 -20.01
C ALA A 153 16.84 -10.89 -21.43
N GLU A 154 17.14 -9.63 -21.70
CA GLU A 154 17.72 -9.19 -22.96
C GLU A 154 19.13 -9.76 -23.19
N TYR A 155 20.00 -9.71 -22.17
CA TYR A 155 21.33 -10.33 -22.24
C TYR A 155 21.24 -11.85 -22.46
N GLU A 156 20.37 -12.54 -21.73
CA GLU A 156 20.16 -13.98 -21.88
C GLU A 156 19.68 -14.34 -23.30
N ARG A 157 18.80 -13.52 -23.89
CA ARG A 157 18.35 -13.68 -25.29
C ARG A 157 19.51 -13.51 -26.28
N LEU A 158 20.34 -12.49 -26.11
CA LEU A 158 21.49 -12.20 -26.99
C LEU A 158 22.55 -13.30 -26.92
N LEU A 159 22.86 -13.79 -25.71
CA LEU A 159 23.80 -14.89 -25.52
C LEU A 159 23.31 -16.16 -26.21
N LYS A 160 22.02 -16.49 -26.06
CA LYS A 160 21.42 -17.64 -26.76
C LYS A 160 21.54 -17.50 -28.28
N SER A 161 21.27 -16.32 -28.85
CA SER A 161 21.41 -16.15 -30.31
C SER A 161 22.87 -16.24 -30.78
N ALA A 162 23.83 -15.77 -29.98
CA ALA A 162 25.24 -15.83 -30.31
C ALA A 162 25.84 -17.24 -30.18
N SER A 163 25.28 -18.11 -29.33
CA SER A 163 25.74 -19.50 -29.18
C SER A 163 25.24 -20.47 -30.27
N PHE A 164 24.29 -20.02 -31.11
CA PHE A 164 23.77 -20.79 -32.25
C PHE A 164 24.25 -20.26 -33.62
N SER A 165 25.24 -19.35 -33.61
CA SER A 165 25.94 -18.84 -34.80
C SER A 165 27.40 -19.26 -34.75
#